data_AF-Q30SR4-F1
#
_entry.id   AF-Q30SR4-F1
#
_cell.length_a   1.000
_cell.length_b   1.000
_cell.length_c   1.000
_cell.angle_alpha   90.00
_cell.angle_beta   90.00
_cell.angle_gamma   90.00
#
_symmetry.space_group_name_H-M   'P 1'
#
loop_
_entity.id
_entity.type
_entity.pdbx_description
1 polymer ?
#
loop_
_entity_poly.entity_id
_entity_poly.type
_entity_poly.pdbx_seq_one_letter_code
_entity_poly.pdbx_strand_id
1 'polypeptide(L)'
;MFIERKLNDSLTIYKNLRFYKKEQKSFHRYRVTIGIGGNVGDVKRRFAHLETYFKRDKRVEFLQKSLILKNPPFGFMNQDDFFNSIIILKTSMQPMLFLNYLMRVEKKFGRKRSFANAPRTLDLDIIFFDERVVKKERLSIPHPEYSKRVSVLIPLKGLKK
;
A
#
# COMPACT_ATOMS: atom_id res chain seq x y z
N MET A 1 18.30 -6.29 -3.69
CA MET A 1 18.77 -5.32 -4.70
C MET A 1 17.56 -4.77 -5.44
N PHE A 2 17.43 -3.44 -5.52
CA PHE A 2 16.40 -2.77 -6.32
C PHE A 2 17.05 -2.23 -7.58
N ILE A 3 16.35 -2.32 -8.71
CA ILE A 3 16.70 -1.55 -9.91
C ILE A 3 15.99 -0.21 -9.81
N GLU A 4 16.75 0.87 -9.89
CA GLU A 4 16.24 2.24 -9.93
C GLU A 4 16.07 2.71 -11.37
N ARG A 5 14.99 3.44 -11.66
CA ARG A 5 14.78 4.12 -12.94
C ARG A 5 14.04 5.44 -12.70
N LYS A 6 14.60 6.55 -13.20
CA LYS A 6 13.92 7.84 -13.23
C LYS A 6 12.87 7.84 -14.35
N LEU A 7 11.66 8.33 -14.04
CA LEU A 7 10.61 8.58 -15.03
C LEU A 7 10.67 10.02 -15.53
N ASN A 8 10.97 10.96 -14.63
CA ASN A 8 11.25 12.37 -14.88
C ASN A 8 11.99 12.94 -13.65
N ASP A 9 12.14 14.27 -13.58
CA ASP A 9 12.89 14.95 -12.51
C ASP A 9 12.33 14.74 -11.09
N SER A 10 11.02 14.48 -10.99
CA SER A 10 10.32 14.35 -9.70
C SER A 10 9.91 12.91 -9.37
N LEU A 11 9.92 12.00 -10.34
CA LEU A 11 9.39 10.65 -10.20
C LEU A 11 10.46 9.59 -10.45
N THR A 12 10.67 8.72 -9.47
CA THR A 12 11.62 7.61 -9.57
C THR A 12 10.97 6.29 -9.17
N ILE A 13 11.18 5.23 -9.96
CA ILE A 13 10.68 3.90 -9.63
C ILE A 13 11.79 2.98 -9.15
N TYR A 14 11.45 2.10 -8.21
CA TYR A 14 12.31 1.05 -7.70
C TYR A 14 11.63 -0.30 -7.90
N LYS A 15 12.24 -1.18 -8.71
CA LYS A 15 11.76 -2.53 -8.94
C LYS A 15 12.55 -3.52 -8.12
N ASN A 16 11.88 -4.31 -7.30
CA ASN A 16 12.52 -5.42 -6.60
C ASN A 16 12.66 -6.61 -7.55
N LEU A 17 13.87 -7.17 -7.65
CA LEU A 17 14.17 -8.33 -8.51
C LEU A 17 13.77 -9.68 -7.87
N ARG A 18 13.38 -9.70 -6.60
CA ARG A 18 12.97 -10.95 -5.94
C ARG A 18 11.58 -11.36 -6.40
N PHE A 19 11.54 -12.52 -7.05
CA PHE A 19 10.43 -13.07 -7.81
C PHE A 19 9.19 -13.41 -6.98
N TYR A 20 8.09 -13.29 -7.72
CA TYR A 20 6.72 -13.71 -7.48
C TYR A 20 6.64 -15.19 -7.03
N LYS A 21 5.89 -15.49 -5.97
CA LYS A 21 5.63 -16.87 -5.54
C LYS A 21 4.36 -17.36 -6.24
N LYS A 22 4.39 -18.61 -6.71
CA LYS A 22 3.28 -19.33 -7.35
C LYS A 22 2.02 -19.30 -6.47
N GLU A 23 0.86 -19.12 -7.10
CA GLU A 23 -0.44 -19.16 -6.42
C GLU A 23 -0.59 -20.47 -5.64
N GLN A 24 -0.90 -20.36 -4.36
CA GLN A 24 -1.36 -21.48 -3.55
C GLN A 24 -2.88 -21.39 -3.44
N LYS A 25 -3.54 -22.52 -3.15
CA LYS A 25 -4.98 -22.50 -2.85
C LYS A 25 -5.21 -21.61 -1.63
N SER A 26 -5.87 -20.48 -1.86
CA SER A 26 -6.28 -19.55 -0.82
C SER A 26 -7.63 -19.97 -0.24
N PHE A 27 -7.72 -20.01 1.09
CA PHE A 27 -9.00 -20.16 1.79
C PHE A 27 -9.70 -18.81 2.04
N HIS A 28 -9.09 -17.71 1.63
CA HIS A 28 -9.64 -16.37 1.80
C HIS A 28 -10.54 -15.98 0.64
N ARG A 29 -11.66 -15.31 0.99
CA ARG A 29 -12.75 -15.04 0.05
C ARG A 29 -12.51 -13.82 -0.83
N TYR A 30 -11.94 -12.76 -0.26
CA TYR A 30 -11.94 -11.43 -0.86
C TYR A 30 -10.55 -10.99 -1.26
N ARG A 31 -10.38 -10.52 -2.50
CA ARG A 31 -9.15 -9.89 -2.99
C ARG A 31 -9.21 -8.39 -2.68
N VAL A 32 -8.17 -7.87 -2.05
CA VAL A 32 -8.11 -6.47 -1.61
C VAL A 32 -6.86 -5.82 -2.16
N THR A 33 -7.03 -4.68 -2.82
CA THR A 33 -5.93 -3.85 -3.34
C THR A 33 -5.69 -2.70 -2.36
N ILE A 34 -4.45 -2.57 -1.90
CA ILE A 34 -4.06 -1.65 -0.84
C ILE A 34 -2.95 -0.73 -1.35
N GLY A 35 -3.15 0.57 -1.21
CA GLY A 35 -2.09 1.56 -1.36
C GLY A 35 -1.24 1.59 -0.09
N ILE A 36 0.07 1.50 -0.25
CA ILE A 36 1.02 1.68 0.86
C ILE A 36 1.88 2.92 0.62
N GLY A 37 2.08 3.72 1.66
CA GLY A 37 2.84 4.96 1.58
C GLY A 37 3.70 5.19 2.82
N GLY A 38 4.79 5.93 2.67
CA GLY A 38 5.59 6.41 3.80
C GLY A 38 6.75 7.29 3.34
N ASN A 39 7.23 8.16 4.23
CA ASN A 39 8.36 9.05 3.96
C ASN A 39 9.34 9.16 5.14
N VAL A 40 9.05 8.55 6.29
CA VAL A 40 9.93 8.67 7.48
C VAL A 40 10.89 7.48 7.59
N GLY A 41 12.20 7.76 7.64
CA GLY A 41 13.27 6.76 7.83
C GLY A 41 13.41 5.80 6.65
N ASP A 42 13.86 4.56 6.89
CA ASP A 42 14.05 3.57 5.82
C ASP A 42 12.72 2.93 5.38
N VAL A 43 12.00 3.63 4.50
CA VAL A 43 10.68 3.20 4.00
C VAL A 43 10.76 1.93 3.15
N LYS A 44 11.79 1.78 2.31
CA LYS A 44 11.97 0.59 1.47
C LYS A 44 12.15 -0.68 2.32
N ARG A 45 12.97 -0.61 3.37
CA ARG A 45 13.10 -1.71 4.34
C ARG A 45 11.82 -1.95 5.09
N ARG A 46 11.09 -0.90 5.48
CA ARG A 46 9.79 -1.03 6.15
C ARG A 46 8.76 -1.74 5.28
N PHE A 47 8.70 -1.45 3.97
CA PHE A 47 7.82 -2.16 3.04
C PHE A 47 8.19 -3.66 2.93
N ALA A 48 9.49 -3.99 2.93
CA ALA A 48 9.92 -5.39 2.97
C ALA A 48 9.54 -6.10 4.30
N HIS A 49 9.63 -5.39 5.42
CA HIS A 49 9.18 -5.91 6.72
C HIS A 49 7.65 -6.10 6.74
N LEU A 50 6.88 -5.18 6.14
CA LEU A 50 5.43 -5.27 6.02
C LEU A 50 5.00 -6.48 5.19
N GLU A 51 5.66 -6.72 4.06
CA GLU A 51 5.44 -7.93 3.26
C GLU A 51 5.68 -9.20 4.08
N THR A 52 6.79 -9.24 4.82
CA THR A 52 7.11 -10.39 5.70
C THR A 52 6.07 -10.58 6.80
N TYR A 53 5.57 -9.47 7.36
CA TYR A 53 4.50 -9.49 8.35
C TYR A 53 3.21 -10.09 7.77
N PHE A 54 2.75 -9.63 6.59
CA PHE A 54 1.56 -10.17 5.96
C PHE A 54 1.72 -11.64 5.53
N LYS A 55 2.89 -12.06 5.07
CA LYS A 55 3.17 -13.47 4.76
C LYS A 55 3.07 -14.41 5.96
N ARG A 56 3.20 -13.89 7.18
CA ARG A 56 3.11 -14.66 8.44
C ARG A 56 1.75 -14.57 9.12
N ASP A 57 0.89 -13.63 8.71
CA ASP A 57 -0.39 -13.37 9.36
C ASP A 57 -1.50 -14.22 8.71
N LYS A 58 -1.98 -15.25 9.40
CA LYS A 58 -3.03 -16.18 8.88
C LYS A 58 -4.38 -15.52 8.57
N ARG A 59 -4.58 -14.25 8.93
CA ARG A 59 -5.82 -13.51 8.63
C ARG A 59 -5.85 -12.94 7.22
N VAL A 60 -4.70 -12.89 6.56
CA VAL A 60 -4.53 -12.41 5.19
C VAL A 60 -3.59 -13.32 4.43
N GLU A 61 -3.69 -13.31 3.10
CA GLU A 61 -2.69 -13.93 2.24
C GLU A 61 -2.07 -12.87 1.34
N PHE A 62 -0.75 -12.81 1.33
CA PHE A 62 -0.02 -11.91 0.46
C PHE A 62 0.09 -12.49 -0.95
N LEU A 63 -0.49 -11.81 -1.94
CA LEU A 63 -0.46 -12.24 -3.34
C LEU A 63 0.67 -11.57 -4.11
N GLN A 64 0.67 -10.24 -4.12
CA GLN A 64 1.56 -9.46 -4.97
C GLN A 64 1.86 -8.10 -4.36
N LYS A 65 3.02 -7.54 -4.73
CA LYS A 65 3.31 -6.10 -4.64
C LYS A 65 3.74 -5.55 -5.99
N SER A 66 3.52 -4.27 -6.21
CA SER A 66 4.03 -3.56 -7.37
C SER A 66 5.45 -3.02 -7.13
N LEU A 67 5.95 -2.25 -8.10
CA LEU A 67 7.11 -1.39 -7.91
C LEU A 67 6.88 -0.36 -6.80
N ILE A 68 7.94 0.27 -6.33
CA ILE A 68 7.85 1.43 -5.44
C ILE A 68 8.07 2.68 -6.29
N LEU A 69 7.18 3.66 -6.18
CA LEU A 69 7.34 5.00 -6.73
C LEU A 69 7.79 5.95 -5.63
N LYS A 70 8.86 6.71 -5.87
CA LYS A 70 9.22 7.89 -5.09
C LYS A 70 8.65 9.13 -5.79
N ASN A 71 7.92 9.95 -5.06
CA ASN A 71 7.31 11.19 -5.57
C ASN A 71 7.26 12.28 -4.48
N PRO A 72 7.15 13.57 -4.85
CA PRO A 72 7.08 14.66 -3.91
C PRO A 72 5.88 14.55 -2.95
N PRO A 73 5.95 15.17 -1.76
CA PRO A 73 4.82 15.25 -0.85
C PRO A 73 3.68 16.08 -1.43
N PHE A 74 2.49 15.90 -0.86
CA PHE A 74 1.30 16.68 -1.18
C PHE A 74 0.70 17.27 0.11
N GLY A 75 0.20 18.50 0.03
CA GLY A 75 -0.33 19.24 1.17
C GLY A 75 0.79 19.91 1.98
N PHE A 76 1.33 19.21 2.97
CA PHE A 76 2.43 19.75 3.77
C PHE A 76 3.76 19.55 3.02
N MET A 77 4.42 20.63 2.60
CA MET A 77 5.58 20.51 1.70
C MET A 77 6.93 20.38 2.42
N ASN A 78 7.02 20.79 3.69
CA ASN A 78 8.27 20.73 4.47
C ASN A 78 8.48 19.31 5.06
N GLN A 79 8.60 18.32 4.18
CA GLN A 79 8.84 16.92 4.52
C GLN A 79 9.51 16.17 3.36
N ASP A 80 10.10 15.01 3.67
CA ASP A 80 10.69 14.13 2.66
C ASP A 80 9.67 13.62 1.63
N ASP A 81 10.17 13.31 0.44
CA ASP A 81 9.44 12.60 -0.61
C ASP A 81 8.81 11.30 -0.09
N PHE A 82 7.65 10.96 -0.64
CA PHE A 82 6.97 9.72 -0.34
C PHE A 82 7.44 8.58 -1.22
N PHE A 83 7.58 7.41 -0.61
CA PHE A 83 7.61 6.14 -1.31
C PHE A 83 6.21 5.52 -1.25
N ASN A 84 5.65 5.21 -2.42
CA ASN A 84 4.33 4.63 -2.60
C ASN A 84 4.39 3.33 -3.38
N SER A 85 3.57 2.36 -3.03
CA SER A 85 3.45 1.08 -3.74
C SER A 85 2.04 0.52 -3.58
N ILE A 86 1.75 -0.58 -4.27
CA ILE A 86 0.47 -1.29 -4.15
C ILE A 86 0.75 -2.71 -3.71
N ILE A 87 -0.05 -3.19 -2.76
CA ILE A 87 -0.09 -4.60 -2.33
C ILE A 87 -1.46 -5.17 -2.67
N ILE A 88 -1.49 -6.41 -3.13
CA ILE A 88 -2.69 -7.22 -3.24
C ILE A 88 -2.66 -8.31 -2.16
N LEU A 89 -3.71 -8.33 -1.34
CA LEU A 89 -3.94 -9.38 -0.36
C LEU A 89 -5.22 -10.15 -0.67
N LYS A 90 -5.38 -11.35 -0.12
CA LYS A 90 -6.69 -11.95 0.13
C LYS A 90 -7.03 -11.95 1.61
N THR A 91 -8.31 -11.82 1.95
CA THR A 91 -8.82 -11.96 3.33
C THR A 91 -10.25 -12.48 3.35
N SER A 92 -10.71 -12.99 4.50
CA SER A 92 -12.12 -13.28 4.75
C SER A 92 -12.80 -12.22 5.63
N MET A 93 -12.05 -11.21 6.11
CA MET A 93 -12.59 -10.09 6.88
C MET A 93 -13.52 -9.24 6.00
N GLN A 94 -14.61 -8.72 6.58
CA GLN A 94 -15.43 -7.72 5.90
C GLN A 94 -14.71 -6.36 5.82
N PRO A 95 -15.08 -5.45 4.89
CA PRO A 95 -14.34 -4.20 4.64
C PRO A 95 -14.05 -3.34 5.87
N MET A 96 -15.04 -3.13 6.75
CA MET A 96 -14.83 -2.34 7.98
C MET A 96 -13.90 -3.03 8.98
N LEU A 97 -14.00 -4.35 9.12
CA LEU A 97 -13.09 -5.13 9.97
C LEU A 97 -11.66 -5.10 9.40
N PHE A 98 -11.55 -5.15 8.08
CA PHE A 98 -10.28 -5.04 7.37
C PHE A 98 -9.62 -3.67 7.56
N LEU A 99 -10.40 -2.58 7.48
CA LEU A 99 -9.92 -1.23 7.79
C LEU A 99 -9.35 -1.16 9.21
N ASN A 100 -10.09 -1.66 10.21
CA ASN A 100 -9.61 -1.69 11.60
C ASN A 100 -8.36 -2.59 11.77
N TYR A 101 -8.23 -3.65 10.97
CA TYR A 101 -7.02 -4.45 10.92
C TYR A 101 -5.83 -3.63 10.38
N LEU A 102 -5.97 -2.94 9.25
CA LEU A 102 -4.91 -2.09 8.68
C LEU A 102 -4.49 -0.99 9.66
N MET A 103 -5.43 -0.30 10.31
CA MET A 103 -5.12 0.72 11.33
C MET A 103 -4.25 0.18 12.47
N ARG A 104 -4.50 -1.07 12.91
CA ARG A 104 -3.65 -1.73 13.93
C ARG A 104 -2.25 -2.05 13.39
N VAL A 105 -2.16 -2.47 12.13
CA VAL A 105 -0.87 -2.69 11.46
C VAL A 105 -0.09 -1.38 11.38
N GLU A 106 -0.70 -0.28 10.96
CA GLU A 106 -0.04 1.04 10.95
C GLU A 106 0.54 1.42 12.31
N LYS A 107 -0.25 1.26 13.38
CA LYS A 107 0.19 1.51 14.76
C LYS A 107 1.40 0.63 15.12
N LYS A 108 1.37 -0.65 14.76
CA LYS A 108 2.50 -1.58 14.97
C LYS A 108 3.76 -1.17 14.20
N PHE A 109 3.60 -0.54 13.04
CA PHE A 109 4.69 0.01 12.22
C PHE A 109 5.04 1.47 12.57
N GLY A 110 4.58 1.96 13.72
CA GLY A 110 4.99 3.23 14.31
C GLY A 110 4.29 4.46 13.74
N ARG A 111 3.16 4.31 13.04
CA ARG A 111 2.41 5.48 12.54
C ARG A 111 1.91 6.31 13.73
N LYS A 112 2.27 7.59 13.75
CA LYS A 112 1.72 8.61 14.65
C LYS A 112 0.88 9.60 13.84
N ARG A 113 -0.27 10.02 14.35
CA ARG A 113 -1.17 10.98 13.69
C ARG A 113 -1.14 12.30 14.49
N SER A 114 -0.15 13.14 14.21
CA SER A 114 0.06 14.42 14.89
C SER A 114 -0.78 15.55 14.31
N PHE A 115 -0.76 15.72 12.99
CA PHE A 115 -1.53 16.73 12.25
C PHE A 115 -1.89 16.23 10.84
N ALA A 116 -2.76 16.97 10.14
CA ALA A 116 -3.16 16.62 8.77
C ALA A 116 -1.97 16.62 7.81
N ASN A 117 -1.83 15.58 6.99
CA ASN A 117 -0.71 15.41 6.05
C ASN A 117 0.69 15.32 6.69
N ALA A 118 0.77 15.04 7.98
CA ALA A 118 2.05 14.83 8.66
C ALA A 118 2.88 13.70 8.02
N PRO A 119 4.22 13.78 8.12
CA PRO A 119 5.12 12.68 7.77
C PRO A 119 4.72 11.39 8.47
N ARG A 120 4.84 10.27 7.76
CA ARG A 120 4.39 8.98 8.28
C ARG A 120 5.35 7.86 7.95
N THR A 121 5.49 6.95 8.92
CA THR A 121 6.29 5.74 8.78
C THR A 121 5.63 4.76 7.80
N LEU A 122 4.30 4.59 7.92
CA LEU A 122 3.48 3.74 7.09
C LEU A 122 2.04 4.28 7.02
N ASP A 123 1.44 4.21 5.84
CA ASP A 123 0.06 4.52 5.51
C ASP A 123 -0.50 3.35 4.70
N LEU A 124 -1.71 2.87 5.02
CA LEU A 124 -2.37 1.73 4.40
C LEU A 124 -3.80 2.10 4.01
N ASP A 125 -4.03 2.34 2.72
CA ASP A 125 -5.33 2.73 2.18
C ASP A 125 -5.97 1.57 1.39
N ILE A 126 -7.23 1.26 1.67
CA ILE A 126 -8.00 0.30 0.87
C ILE A 126 -8.44 0.99 -0.43
N ILE A 127 -7.96 0.52 -1.57
CA ILE A 127 -8.32 1.07 -2.88
C ILE A 127 -9.50 0.31 -3.48
N PHE A 128 -9.38 -1.02 -3.55
CA PHE A 128 -10.42 -1.91 -4.09
C PHE A 128 -10.63 -3.08 -3.14
N PHE A 129 -11.84 -3.63 -3.12
CA PHE A 129 -12.22 -4.77 -2.30
C PHE A 129 -13.17 -5.65 -3.11
N ASP A 130 -12.59 -6.58 -3.89
CA ASP A 130 -13.25 -7.20 -5.04
C ASP A 130 -14.05 -6.18 -5.86
N GLU A 131 -15.27 -6.54 -6.23
CA GLU A 131 -16.24 -5.71 -6.94
C GLU A 131 -17.17 -4.95 -5.97
N ARG A 132 -16.83 -4.89 -4.67
CA ARG A 132 -17.71 -4.25 -3.68
C ARG A 132 -17.68 -2.74 -3.83
N VAL A 133 -18.88 -2.16 -3.73
CA VAL A 133 -19.06 -0.73 -3.48
C VAL A 133 -19.43 -0.53 -2.02
N VAL A 134 -18.66 0.28 -1.30
CA VAL A 134 -18.91 0.62 0.10
C VAL A 134 -18.96 2.14 0.21
N LYS A 135 -20.03 2.66 0.83
CA LYS A 135 -20.16 4.07 1.19
C LYS A 135 -20.55 4.14 2.67
N LYS A 136 -19.54 4.34 3.53
CA LYS A 136 -19.70 4.54 4.97
C LYS A 136 -18.89 5.75 5.38
N GLU A 137 -19.26 6.38 6.49
CA GLU A 137 -18.60 7.57 7.02
C GLU A 137 -17.06 7.42 7.11
N ARG A 138 -16.58 6.23 7.52
CA ARG A 138 -15.16 5.93 7.69
C ARG A 138 -14.51 5.18 6.52
N LEU A 139 -15.28 4.76 5.50
CA LEU A 139 -14.77 3.91 4.42
C LEU A 139 -15.58 4.07 3.14
N SER A 140 -14.89 4.47 2.07
CA SER A 140 -15.41 4.49 0.70
C SER A 140 -14.58 3.55 -0.18
N ILE A 141 -15.25 2.61 -0.84
CA ILE A 141 -14.64 1.65 -1.78
C ILE A 141 -15.44 1.70 -3.10
N PRO A 142 -14.78 1.88 -4.26
CA PRO A 142 -13.36 2.19 -4.42
C PRO A 142 -12.93 3.49 -3.73
N HIS A 143 -11.65 3.63 -3.38
CA HIS A 143 -11.16 4.84 -2.73
C HIS A 143 -11.39 6.06 -3.64
N PRO A 144 -12.16 7.08 -3.25
CA PRO A 144 -12.70 8.08 -4.18
C PRO A 144 -11.65 8.80 -5.05
N GLU A 145 -10.47 9.08 -4.48
CA GLU A 145 -9.40 9.81 -5.17
C GLU A 145 -8.34 8.92 -5.84
N TYR A 146 -8.54 7.59 -5.90
CA TYR A 146 -7.50 6.67 -6.41
C TYR A 146 -7.11 6.99 -7.86
N SER A 147 -8.10 7.36 -8.69
CA SER A 147 -7.94 7.61 -10.12
C SER A 147 -7.28 8.94 -10.44
N LYS A 148 -7.11 9.82 -9.45
CA LYS A 148 -6.44 11.13 -9.62
C LYS A 148 -5.01 11.13 -9.06
N ARG A 149 -4.61 10.07 -8.35
CA ARG A 149 -3.32 10.01 -7.66
C ARG A 149 -2.29 9.24 -8.47
N VAL A 150 -1.29 9.94 -9.00
CA VAL A 150 -0.13 9.31 -9.66
C VAL A 150 0.59 8.31 -8.74
N SER A 151 0.61 8.59 -7.43
CA SER A 151 1.15 7.70 -6.39
C SER A 151 0.44 6.36 -6.30
N VAL A 152 -0.79 6.27 -6.81
CA VAL A 152 -1.57 5.03 -6.92
C VAL A 152 -1.49 4.47 -8.33
N LEU A 153 -1.76 5.30 -9.36
CA LEU A 153 -1.88 4.86 -10.74
C LEU A 153 -0.60 4.24 -11.31
N ILE A 154 0.56 4.85 -11.08
CA ILE A 154 1.84 4.36 -11.63
C ILE A 154 2.18 2.98 -11.04
N PRO A 155 2.19 2.78 -9.70
CA PRO A 155 2.39 1.45 -9.16
C PRO A 155 1.31 0.44 -9.57
N LEU A 156 0.04 0.86 -9.68
CA LEU A 156 -1.08 -0.01 -10.06
C LEU A 156 -0.90 -0.58 -11.47
N LYS A 157 -0.45 0.22 -12.44
CA LYS A 157 -0.18 -0.22 -13.83
C LYS A 157 0.87 -1.34 -13.92
N GLY A 158 1.75 -1.45 -12.93
CA GLY A 158 2.79 -2.47 -12.88
C GLY A 158 2.33 -3.83 -12.36
N LEU A 159 1.08 -3.96 -11.88
CA LEU A 159 0.51 -5.23 -11.45
C LEU A 159 0.02 -6.02 -12.65
N LYS A 160 0.27 -7.33 -12.63
CA LYS A 160 -0.30 -8.25 -13.63
C LYS A 160 -1.74 -8.56 -13.19
N LYS A 161 -2.66 -8.58 -14.15
CA LYS A 161 -4.02 -9.07 -13.92
C LYS A 161 -3.98 -10.55 -13.55
#